data_AF-A0A1S3XG16-F1
#
_entry.id   AF-A0A1S3XG16-F1
#
_cell.length_a   1.000
_cell.length_b   1.000
_cell.length_c   1.000
_cell.angle_alpha   90.00
_cell.angle_beta   90.00
_cell.angle_gamma   90.00
#
_symmetry.space_group_name_H-M   'P 1'
#
loop_
_entity.id
_entity.type
_entity.pdbx_description
1 polymer ?
#
loop_
_entity_poly.entity_id
_entity_poly.type
_entity_poly.pdbx_seq_one_letter_code
_entity_poly.pdbx_strand_id
1 'polypeptide(L)'
;MPTAKDREMGRELDYPEAVLLTSPTNSFLKGEVDDKYQYSVEDKDNRVHGWISPNPRTGFWMITPSNEFRTGGPVKQDLTSHTGPITLSVSISYVSCISVLIFLIRLHILYFLIHIL
;
A
#
# COMPACT_ATOMS: atom_id res chain seq x y z
N MET A 1 -12.12 -3.87 12.64
CA MET A 1 -11.92 -4.10 11.19
C MET A 1 -12.48 -5.47 10.84
N PRO A 2 -13.23 -5.60 9.74
CA PRO A 2 -13.69 -6.89 9.25
C PRO A 2 -12.52 -7.77 8.78
N THR A 3 -12.70 -9.08 8.78
CA THR A 3 -11.75 -10.02 8.18
C THR A 3 -11.99 -10.16 6.68
N ALA A 4 -11.02 -10.71 5.94
CA ALA A 4 -11.20 -11.00 4.51
C ALA A 4 -12.40 -11.91 4.25
N LYS A 5 -12.62 -12.91 5.11
CA LYS A 5 -13.78 -13.81 5.04
C LYS A 5 -15.11 -13.07 5.27
N ASP A 6 -15.13 -12.12 6.20
CA ASP A 6 -16.33 -11.30 6.44
C ASP A 6 -16.68 -10.45 5.21
N ARG A 7 -15.67 -9.95 4.50
CA ARG A 7 -15.84 -9.22 3.25
C ARG A 7 -16.30 -10.12 2.10
N GLU A 8 -15.74 -11.33 1.96
CA GLU A 8 -16.16 -12.31 0.94
C GLU A 8 -17.62 -12.77 1.10
N MET A 9 -18.09 -12.91 2.34
CA MET A 9 -19.49 -13.25 2.63
C MET A 9 -20.44 -12.04 2.57
N GLY A 10 -19.88 -10.84 2.46
CA GLY A 10 -20.63 -9.60 2.38
C GLY A 10 -21.33 -9.42 1.03
N ARG A 11 -22.14 -8.38 0.94
CA ARG A 11 -22.81 -7.99 -0.31
C ARG A 11 -22.09 -6.77 -0.89
N GLU A 12 -21.49 -6.93 -2.07
CA GLU A 12 -20.94 -5.82 -2.85
C GLU A 12 -22.05 -4.79 -3.14
N LEU A 13 -21.72 -3.50 -3.00
CA LEU A 13 -22.62 -2.39 -3.31
C LEU A 13 -22.38 -1.91 -4.74
N ASP A 14 -22.93 -0.75 -5.11
CA ASP A 14 -22.76 -0.18 -6.45
C ASP A 14 -21.28 0.08 -6.82
N TYR A 15 -20.43 0.24 -5.81
CA TYR A 15 -18.98 0.40 -5.95
C TYR A 15 -18.25 -0.87 -5.49
N PRO A 16 -17.34 -1.45 -6.31
CA PRO A 16 -16.66 -2.71 -5.98
C PRO A 16 -15.75 -2.62 -4.75
N GLU A 17 -15.30 -1.41 -4.41
CA GLU A 17 -14.55 -1.13 -3.19
C GLU A 17 -15.40 -1.15 -1.92
N ALA A 18 -16.74 -1.08 -2.01
CA ALA A 18 -17.65 -0.97 -0.88
C ALA A 18 -18.49 -2.25 -0.70
N VAL A 19 -18.39 -2.86 0.48
CA VAL A 19 -19.07 -4.13 0.79
C VAL A 19 -19.88 -4.00 2.07
N LEU A 20 -21.17 -4.32 2.00
CA LEU A 20 -22.06 -4.39 3.16
C LEU A 20 -21.82 -5.70 3.92
N LEU A 21 -21.51 -5.61 5.22
CA LEU A 21 -21.25 -6.75 6.08
C LEU A 21 -22.57 -7.34 6.60
N THR A 22 -22.99 -8.46 6.02
CA THR A 22 -24.29 -9.12 6.32
C THR A 22 -24.20 -10.11 7.49
N SER A 23 -23.11 -10.88 7.55
CA SER A 23 -22.85 -11.88 8.59
C SER A 23 -21.38 -11.92 9.00
N PRO A 24 -20.82 -10.82 9.53
CA PRO A 24 -19.43 -10.78 9.99
C PRO A 24 -19.23 -11.62 11.26
N THR A 25 -18.00 -12.12 11.43
CA THR A 25 -17.52 -12.84 12.61
C THR A 25 -17.68 -12.00 13.89
N ASN A 26 -17.47 -10.69 13.78
CA ASN A 26 -17.78 -9.74 14.84
C ASN A 26 -19.17 -9.13 14.63
N SER A 27 -20.12 -9.46 15.50
CA SER A 27 -21.52 -9.01 15.40
C SER A 27 -21.70 -7.50 15.44
N PHE A 28 -20.77 -6.75 16.04
CA PHE A 28 -20.82 -5.28 16.06
C PHE A 28 -20.62 -4.64 14.68
N LEU A 29 -20.07 -5.38 13.71
CA LEU A 29 -19.86 -4.89 12.34
C LEU A 29 -21.05 -5.18 11.42
N LYS A 30 -22.08 -5.86 11.92
CA LYS A 30 -23.23 -6.26 11.09
C LYS A 30 -24.01 -5.02 10.65
N GLY A 31 -24.21 -4.87 9.35
CA GLY A 31 -24.89 -3.71 8.76
C GLY A 31 -23.95 -2.55 8.43
N GLU A 32 -22.68 -2.62 8.83
CA GLU A 32 -21.65 -1.64 8.46
C GLU A 32 -21.16 -1.88 7.03
N VAL A 33 -20.65 -0.82 6.40
CA VAL A 33 -20.05 -0.87 5.07
C VAL A 33 -18.54 -0.80 5.20
N ASP A 34 -17.86 -1.84 4.71
CA ASP A 34 -16.42 -1.90 4.56
C ASP A 34 -16.01 -1.26 3.23
N ASP A 35 -15.42 -0.08 3.28
CA ASP A 35 -14.95 0.66 2.11
C ASP A 35 -13.41 0.73 2.09
N LYS A 36 -12.81 0.37 0.95
CA LYS A 36 -11.35 0.38 0.74
C LYS A 36 -10.70 1.72 1.11
N TYR A 37 -11.35 2.86 0.83
CA TYR A 37 -10.79 4.18 1.03
C TYR A 37 -10.86 4.66 2.49
N GLN A 38 -11.59 3.95 3.37
CA GLN A 38 -11.50 4.15 4.82
C GLN A 38 -10.12 3.82 5.38
N TYR A 39 -9.31 3.06 4.64
CA TYR A 39 -7.93 2.71 5.00
C TYR A 39 -6.89 3.68 4.44
N SER A 40 -7.32 4.86 3.96
CA SER A 40 -6.43 5.90 3.46
C SER A 40 -6.13 6.97 4.51
N VAL A 41 -4.97 7.60 4.40
CA VAL A 41 -4.59 8.74 5.23
C VAL A 41 -3.87 9.77 4.37
N GLU A 42 -3.96 11.04 4.73
CA GLU A 42 -3.20 12.11 4.09
C GLU A 42 -1.70 11.90 4.30
N ASP A 43 -0.90 12.11 3.26
CA ASP A 43 0.53 11.84 3.26
C ASP A 43 1.28 12.56 4.38
N LYS A 44 0.91 13.81 4.70
CA LYS A 44 1.53 14.56 5.81
C LYS A 44 1.42 13.86 7.17
N ASP A 45 0.38 13.03 7.35
CA ASP A 45 0.07 12.34 8.60
C ASP A 45 0.51 10.87 8.56
N ASN A 46 0.86 10.35 7.37
CA ASN A 46 1.28 8.97 7.12
C ASN A 46 2.72 8.68 7.59
N ARG A 47 2.96 8.72 8.90
CA ARG A 47 4.30 8.50 9.49
C ARG A 47 4.49 7.08 10.02
N VAL A 48 3.51 6.56 10.75
CA VAL A 48 3.57 5.22 11.32
C VAL A 48 2.20 4.58 11.27
N HIS A 49 2.16 3.37 10.77
CA HIS A 49 0.96 2.55 10.72
C HIS A 49 1.36 1.08 10.71
N GLY A 50 0.43 0.19 11.02
CA GLY A 50 0.77 -1.21 11.17
C GLY A 50 -0.40 -2.03 11.66
N TRP A 51 -0.08 -3.27 12.01
CA TRP A 51 -1.07 -4.23 12.48
C TRP A 51 -0.54 -4.98 13.68
N ILE A 52 -1.46 -5.38 14.58
CA ILE A 52 -1.17 -6.18 15.76
C ILE A 52 -2.13 -7.36 15.84
N SER A 53 -1.61 -8.52 16.23
CA SER A 53 -2.39 -9.69 16.62
C SER A 53 -2.22 -9.97 18.11
N PRO A 54 -3.30 -10.25 18.84
CA PRO A 54 -3.20 -10.79 20.19
C PRO A 54 -2.79 -12.28 20.19
N ASN A 55 -3.02 -13.02 19.09
CA ASN A 55 -2.71 -14.45 18.99
C ASN A 55 -2.36 -14.88 17.55
N PRO A 56 -1.11 -15.29 17.27
CA PRO A 56 0.07 -15.16 18.13
C PRO A 56 0.35 -13.68 18.45
N ARG A 57 1.01 -13.38 19.58
CA ARG A 57 1.35 -11.99 19.95
C ARG A 57 2.44 -11.43 19.04
N THR A 58 2.03 -10.90 17.90
CA THR A 58 2.91 -10.37 16.87
C THR A 58 2.33 -9.09 16.31
N GLY A 59 3.19 -8.14 15.97
CA GLY A 59 2.81 -6.95 15.23
C GLY A 59 3.90 -6.54 14.25
N PHE A 60 3.52 -5.75 13.26
CA PHE A 60 4.45 -5.13 12.32
C PHE A 60 4.03 -3.69 12.08
N TRP A 61 5.01 -2.84 11.87
CA TRP A 61 4.84 -1.41 11.66
C TRP A 61 5.62 -0.99 10.43
N MET A 62 4.99 -0.16 9.61
CA MET A 62 5.62 0.62 8.56
C MET A 62 5.92 2.00 9.12
N ILE A 63 7.18 2.42 9.01
CA ILE A 63 7.63 3.74 9.46
C ILE A 63 8.12 4.50 8.25
N THR A 64 7.45 5.61 7.95
CA THR A 64 7.83 6.54 6.89
C THR A 64 8.40 7.82 7.52
N PRO A 65 9.73 8.02 7.52
CA PRO A 65 10.34 9.19 8.13
C PRO A 65 10.23 10.47 7.27
N SER A 66 9.99 10.33 5.97
CA SER A 66 9.93 11.44 5.01
C SER A 66 8.90 11.14 3.91
N ASN A 67 8.33 12.20 3.33
CA ASN A 67 7.38 12.11 2.22
C ASN A 67 8.00 12.49 0.85
N GLU A 68 9.32 12.68 0.80
CA GLU A 68 10.02 13.14 -0.42
C GLU A 68 9.91 12.18 -1.61
N PHE A 69 9.68 10.89 -1.34
CA PHE A 69 9.49 9.86 -2.36
C PHE A 69 8.05 9.73 -2.85
N ARG A 70 7.12 10.52 -2.27
CA ARG A 70 5.71 10.55 -2.63
C ARG A 70 5.42 11.73 -3.54
N THR A 71 4.36 11.64 -4.34
CA THR A 71 3.92 12.73 -5.23
C THR A 71 2.51 13.13 -4.91
N GLY A 72 2.02 14.25 -5.46
CA GLY A 72 0.65 14.74 -5.23
C GLY A 72 0.49 15.61 -3.98
N GLY A 73 1.56 15.80 -3.20
CA GLY A 73 1.61 16.77 -2.12
C GLY A 73 0.97 16.29 -0.81
N PRO A 74 1.00 17.12 0.24
CA PRO A 74 0.70 16.69 1.61
C PRO A 74 -0.76 16.25 1.86
N VAL A 75 -1.71 16.68 1.02
CA VAL A 75 -3.15 16.38 1.16
C VAL A 75 -3.56 15.15 0.34
N LYS A 76 -2.64 14.60 -0.47
CA LYS A 76 -2.92 13.34 -1.18
C LYS A 76 -3.19 12.25 -0.15
N GLN A 77 -4.25 11.48 -0.38
CA GLN A 77 -4.56 10.30 0.41
C GLN A 77 -3.95 9.06 -0.24
N ASP A 78 -3.18 8.31 0.54
CA ASP A 78 -2.64 7.01 0.15
C ASP A 78 -3.11 5.92 1.11
N LEU A 79 -3.27 4.71 0.59
CA LEU A 79 -3.71 3.55 1.36
C LEU A 79 -2.58 3.10 2.30
N THR A 80 -2.90 2.95 3.58
CA THR A 80 -1.98 2.45 4.60
C THR A 80 -2.24 1.00 4.95
N SER A 81 -3.47 0.53 4.76
CA SER A 81 -3.89 -0.82 5.13
C SER A 81 -4.94 -1.36 4.18
N HIS A 82 -5.25 -2.64 4.32
CA HIS A 82 -6.37 -3.28 3.65
C HIS A 82 -6.97 -4.37 4.53
N THR A 83 -8.19 -4.82 4.22
CA THR A 83 -8.97 -5.80 4.99
C THR A 83 -8.12 -7.00 5.39
N GLY A 84 -7.99 -7.23 6.70
CA GLY A 84 -7.10 -8.24 7.28
C GLY A 84 -5.73 -7.71 7.74
N PRO A 85 -4.74 -8.59 7.95
CA PRO A 85 -3.40 -8.22 8.42
C PRO A 85 -2.52 -7.72 7.25
N ILE A 86 -2.94 -6.65 6.58
CA ILE A 86 -2.23 -6.09 5.42
C ILE A 86 -1.88 -4.63 5.70
N THR A 87 -0.58 -4.33 5.70
CA THR A 87 -0.05 -2.96 5.69
C THR A 87 0.54 -2.65 4.33
N LEU A 88 0.24 -1.48 3.80
CA LEU A 88 0.69 -1.00 2.50
C LEU A 88 1.70 0.14 2.68
N SER A 89 2.67 0.20 1.78
CA SER A 89 3.58 1.34 1.61
C SER A 89 3.58 1.73 0.14
N VAL A 90 2.93 2.84 -0.18
CA VAL A 90 2.87 3.36 -1.55
C VAL A 90 4.10 4.23 -1.78
N SER A 91 4.93 3.85 -2.75
CA SER A 91 6.08 4.62 -3.19
C SER A 91 6.15 4.58 -4.71
N ILE A 92 6.66 5.63 -5.34
CA ILE A 92 6.73 5.68 -6.80
C ILE A 92 8.14 5.34 -7.28
N SER A 93 8.24 4.27 -8.05
CA SER A 93 9.50 3.82 -8.66
C SER A 93 9.75 4.55 -9.98
N TYR A 94 10.17 5.82 -9.95
CA TYR A 94 10.70 6.49 -11.15
C TYR A 94 12.19 6.15 -11.42
N VAL A 95 12.83 5.38 -10.54
CA VAL A 95 14.29 5.10 -10.58
C VAL A 95 14.62 3.77 -11.30
N SER A 96 13.72 3.21 -12.11
CA SER A 96 14.07 2.09 -13.00
C SER A 96 14.56 2.55 -14.37
N CYS A 97 14.07 3.69 -14.89
CA CYS A 97 14.41 4.10 -16.26
C CYS A 97 15.76 4.84 -16.35
N ILE A 98 16.08 5.70 -15.37
CA ILE A 98 17.33 6.49 -15.36
C ILE A 98 18.55 5.62 -15.01
N SER A 99 18.40 4.69 -14.08
CA SER A 99 19.47 3.76 -13.68
C SER A 99 19.82 2.76 -14.79
N VAL A 100 18.81 2.23 -15.50
CA VAL A 100 19.02 1.37 -16.68
C VAL A 100 19.67 2.15 -17.82
N LEU A 101 19.26 3.40 -18.07
CA LEU A 101 19.88 4.23 -19.11
C LEU A 101 21.35 4.56 -18.80
N ILE A 102 21.68 4.89 -17.55
CA ILE A 102 23.08 5.13 -17.13
C ILE A 102 23.92 3.86 -17.24
N PHE A 103 23.36 2.69 -16.92
CA PHE A 103 24.05 1.40 -17.05
C PHE A 103 24.29 1.03 -18.52
N LEU A 104 23.30 1.24 -19.40
CA LEU A 104 23.42 1.00 -20.84
C LEU A 104 24.43 1.95 -21.50
N ILE A 105 24.47 3.23 -21.10
CA ILE A 105 25.47 4.19 -21.59
C ILE A 105 26.88 3.77 -21.14
N ARG A 106 27.06 3.37 -19.88
CA ARG A 106 28.36 2.87 -19.40
C ARG A 106 28.80 1.58 -20.09
N LEU A 107 27.88 0.66 -20.37
CA LEU A 107 28.18 -0.59 -21.06
C LEU A 107 28.55 -0.35 -22.54
N HIS A 108 27.86 0.57 -23.20
CA HIS A 108 28.15 0.94 -24.59
C HIS A 108 29.52 1.65 -24.72
N ILE A 109 29.85 2.56 -23.80
CA ILE A 109 31.15 3.22 -23.74
C ILE A 109 32.27 2.20 -23.50
N LEU A 110 32.06 1.24 -22.58
CA LEU A 110 33.05 0.20 -22.28
C LEU A 110 33.26 -0.75 -23.47
N TYR A 111 32.19 -1.16 -24.15
CA TYR A 111 32.26 -1.97 -25.36
C TYR A 111 33.03 -1.26 -26.49
N PHE A 112 32.78 0.04 -26.67
CA PHE A 112 33.49 0.85 -27.67
C PHE A 112 34.97 1.03 -27.34
N LEU A 113 35.33 1.22 -26.07
CA LEU A 113 36.73 1.30 -25.63
C LEU A 113 37.50 -0.01 -25.80
N ILE A 114 36.86 -1.16 -25.59
CA ILE A 114 37.49 -2.48 -25.73
C ILE A 114 37.77 -2.83 -27.20
N HIS A 115 36.96 -2.32 -28.15
CA HIS A 115 37.11 -2.63 -29.57
C HIS A 115 38.03 -1.67 -30.36
N ILE A 116 38.51 -0.59 -29.72
CA ILE A 116 39.40 0.42 -30.34
C ILE A 116 40.85 0.31 -29.83
N LEU A 117 41.09 -0.45 -28.77
CA LEU A 117 42.41 -0.86 -28.28
C LEU A 117 42.80 -2.24 -28.84
#